data_AF-A0A8T7M5R2-F1
#
_entry.id   AF-A0A8T7M5R2-F1
#
_cell.length_a   1.000
_cell.length_b   1.000
_cell.length_c   1.000
_cell.angle_alpha   90.00
_cell.angle_beta   90.00
_cell.angle_gamma   90.00
#
_symmetry.space_group_name_H-M   'P 1'
#
loop_
_entity.id
_entity.type
_entity.pdbx_description
1 polymer ?
#
loop_
_entity_poly.entity_id
_entity_poly.type
_entity_poly.pdbx_seq_one_letter_code
_entity_poly.pdbx_strand_id
1 'polypeptide(L)'
;MPDNLSGRDTIENDKTSPEQVEEFLYFYDSAADSGDPPPEARKSRSRIREAIRSVYGSRPLPTPEPEPEYTPPPEPILTPDRNELDRLIHAQVDAMVEEARELAHNSQKEQALRILSHAVRIDPDHSMAWTWLGGLLIDRNPERALYCLERAYTLDPDNIRAEKGLEYIHEIMYPPEPEQLEPEILEQPEYVPVAEEMALVKFEEEQALSVEQPDPSSIKIGMSEALEIWREKYPDLHVDDLPVGGAQVTKPRWRRSRKKKTPQLHHRLKLSIGLLLGLMAFSILSMWILVARPNFEAQPTPIPTLAPIPTPAPTSTPLPSAEETYALRLRGQLERYNSFLERSRELYRQFDAGKMRWEELKKGYHDLQGEIKDQKKRVDELAGPTTPQLLTVYKGLQEISLVSITAINYMVSGTDNISDEDLNEGTRQLTRVNGLLVSLVHQLDTVAPLPTPALTPTPDITRTPTPAN
;
A
#
# COMPACT_ATOMS: atom_id res chain seq x y z
N MET A 1 66.97 -28.95 -32.79
CA MET A 1 68.35 -28.62 -32.43
C MET A 1 68.98 -27.83 -33.56
N PRO A 2 69.36 -26.56 -33.31
CA PRO A 2 70.57 -26.01 -33.90
C PRO A 2 71.58 -25.71 -32.79
N ASP A 3 72.72 -26.39 -32.90
CA ASP A 3 73.91 -26.34 -32.05
C ASP A 3 74.75 -25.07 -32.28
N ASN A 4 74.31 -23.91 -31.79
CA ASN A 4 75.24 -22.77 -31.72
C ASN A 4 74.84 -21.71 -30.68
N LEU A 5 74.96 -22.07 -29.41
CA LEU A 5 75.05 -21.10 -28.32
C LEU A 5 76.25 -21.47 -27.44
N SER A 6 77.44 -21.05 -27.88
CA SER A 6 78.55 -20.77 -26.97
C SER A 6 78.07 -19.66 -26.02
N GLY A 7 77.43 -20.04 -24.93
CA GLY A 7 76.81 -19.12 -23.96
C GLY A 7 77.78 -18.23 -23.18
N ARG A 8 79.04 -18.12 -23.63
CA ARG A 8 80.02 -17.20 -23.05
C ARG A 8 79.96 -15.82 -23.70
N ASP A 9 79.74 -15.77 -25.02
CA ASP A 9 79.81 -14.52 -25.78
C ASP A 9 78.54 -13.66 -25.63
N THR A 10 77.41 -14.25 -25.22
CA THR A 10 76.14 -13.52 -25.05
C THR A 10 75.99 -12.85 -23.69
N ILE A 11 76.74 -13.28 -22.66
CA ILE A 11 76.60 -12.79 -21.27
C ILE A 11 77.67 -11.74 -20.91
N GLU A 12 78.72 -11.58 -21.71
CA GLU A 12 79.78 -10.59 -21.45
C GLU A 12 79.41 -9.14 -21.76
N ASN A 13 78.22 -8.87 -22.31
CA ASN A 13 77.71 -7.51 -22.49
C ASN A 13 76.89 -7.06 -21.26
N ASP A 14 77.32 -5.96 -20.64
CA ASP A 14 76.72 -5.26 -19.48
C ASP A 14 75.28 -4.71 -19.70
N LYS A 15 74.55 -5.28 -20.65
CA LYS A 15 73.19 -4.92 -21.06
C LYS A 15 72.18 -6.07 -21.00
N THR A 16 72.59 -7.29 -20.65
CA THR A 16 71.64 -8.37 -20.42
C THR A 16 70.89 -8.10 -19.11
N SER A 17 69.56 -8.12 -19.09
CA SER A 17 68.81 -7.91 -17.84
C SER A 17 68.78 -9.21 -17.01
N PRO A 18 68.65 -9.15 -15.68
CA PRO A 18 68.53 -10.33 -14.83
C PRO A 18 67.39 -11.28 -15.25
N GLU A 19 66.31 -10.72 -15.79
CA GLU A 19 65.13 -11.45 -16.28
C GLU A 19 65.44 -12.25 -17.56
N GLN A 20 66.20 -11.67 -18.50
CA GLN A 20 66.64 -12.38 -19.71
C GLN A 20 67.60 -13.53 -19.39
N VAL A 21 68.38 -13.37 -18.32
CA VAL A 21 69.28 -14.40 -17.81
C VAL A 21 68.51 -15.53 -17.12
N GLU A 22 67.46 -15.23 -16.35
CA GLU A 22 66.57 -16.25 -15.77
C GLU A 22 65.75 -16.97 -16.84
N GLU A 23 65.26 -16.28 -17.86
CA GLU A 23 64.55 -16.89 -19.00
C GLU A 23 65.46 -17.87 -19.74
N PHE A 24 66.75 -17.52 -19.93
CA PHE A 24 67.73 -18.43 -20.53
C PHE A 24 68.02 -19.67 -19.66
N LEU A 25 68.06 -19.51 -18.32
CA LEU A 25 68.26 -20.60 -17.37
C LEU A 25 67.02 -21.51 -17.30
N TYR A 26 65.81 -20.94 -17.36
CA TYR A 26 64.55 -21.67 -17.40
C TYR A 26 64.44 -22.53 -18.66
N PHE A 27 64.81 -21.99 -19.83
CA PHE A 27 64.83 -22.75 -21.08
C PHE A 27 65.84 -23.91 -21.05
N TYR A 28 66.99 -23.72 -20.37
CA TYR A 28 68.00 -24.75 -20.20
C TYR A 28 67.61 -25.84 -19.18
N ASP A 29 66.96 -25.48 -18.08
CA ASP A 29 66.47 -26.42 -17.06
C ASP A 29 65.24 -27.21 -17.57
N SER A 30 64.38 -26.59 -18.37
CA SER A 30 63.27 -27.27 -19.06
C SER A 30 63.75 -28.32 -20.09
N ALA A 31 64.89 -28.07 -20.75
CA ALA A 31 65.52 -29.08 -21.62
C ALA A 31 66.19 -30.23 -20.84
N ALA A 32 66.67 -29.97 -19.61
CA ALA A 32 67.33 -30.96 -18.75
C ALA A 32 66.36 -31.92 -18.04
N ASP A 33 65.10 -31.52 -17.84
CA ASP A 33 64.04 -32.36 -17.27
C ASP A 33 63.55 -33.49 -18.21
N SER A 34 64.07 -33.56 -19.44
CA SER A 34 63.80 -34.67 -20.37
C SER A 34 64.65 -35.94 -20.15
N GLY A 35 65.48 -35.98 -19.08
CA GLY A 35 66.20 -37.17 -18.64
C GLY A 35 67.68 -37.17 -19.04
N ASP A 36 68.50 -36.61 -18.14
CA ASP A 36 69.97 -36.57 -18.10
C ASP A 36 70.68 -35.78 -19.24
N PRO A 37 71.02 -34.49 -19.03
CA PRO A 37 71.70 -33.68 -20.03
C PRO A 37 73.17 -34.12 -20.21
N PRO A 38 73.74 -34.05 -21.43
CA PRO A 38 75.12 -34.47 -21.70
C PRO A 38 76.15 -33.69 -20.86
N PRO A 39 77.31 -34.29 -20.51
CA PRO A 39 78.29 -33.69 -19.58
C PRO A 39 78.78 -32.29 -19.98
N GLU A 40 78.78 -32.01 -21.29
CA GLU A 40 79.15 -30.70 -21.85
C GLU A 40 78.16 -29.61 -21.42
N ALA A 41 76.87 -29.91 -21.33
CA ALA A 41 75.83 -28.98 -20.86
C ALA A 41 76.00 -28.61 -19.38
N ARG A 42 76.51 -29.54 -18.54
CA ARG A 42 76.79 -29.26 -17.11
C ARG A 42 77.97 -28.29 -16.93
N LYS A 43 79.02 -28.38 -17.76
CA LYS A 43 80.14 -27.41 -17.77
C LYS A 43 79.71 -26.04 -18.27
N SER A 44 78.79 -25.98 -19.23
CA SER A 44 78.20 -24.72 -19.71
C SER A 44 77.40 -24.03 -18.61
N ARG A 45 76.58 -24.79 -17.87
CA ARG A 45 75.74 -24.29 -16.77
C ARG A 45 76.55 -23.68 -15.62
N SER A 46 77.65 -24.31 -15.21
CA SER A 46 78.50 -23.77 -14.14
C SER A 46 79.19 -22.47 -14.56
N ARG A 47 79.66 -22.40 -15.81
CA ARG A 47 80.30 -21.20 -16.38
C ARG A 47 79.33 -20.02 -16.50
N ILE A 48 78.09 -20.29 -16.91
CA ILE A 48 77.03 -19.28 -17.01
C ILE A 48 76.70 -18.73 -15.61
N ARG A 49 76.50 -19.59 -14.61
CA ARG A 49 76.26 -19.15 -13.22
C ARG A 49 77.41 -18.37 -12.61
N GLU A 50 78.65 -18.73 -12.96
CA GLU A 50 79.85 -18.05 -12.49
C GLU A 50 80.00 -16.65 -13.13
N ALA A 51 79.70 -16.51 -14.43
CA ALA A 51 79.67 -15.23 -15.13
C ALA A 51 78.57 -14.30 -14.57
N ILE A 52 77.37 -14.82 -14.32
CA ILE A 52 76.27 -14.05 -13.70
C ILE A 52 76.66 -13.59 -12.29
N ARG A 53 77.30 -14.47 -11.50
CA ARG A 53 77.79 -14.13 -10.15
C ARG A 53 78.89 -13.07 -10.18
N SER A 54 79.76 -13.07 -11.20
CA SER A 54 80.82 -12.06 -11.32
C SER A 54 80.30 -10.70 -11.74
N VAL A 55 79.23 -10.64 -12.53
CA VAL A 55 78.62 -9.38 -12.99
C VAL A 55 77.72 -8.75 -11.92
N TYR A 56 76.87 -9.55 -11.25
CA TYR A 56 75.82 -9.00 -10.38
C TYR A 56 76.13 -9.04 -8.87
N GLY A 57 77.16 -9.78 -8.45
CA GLY A 57 77.49 -9.96 -7.03
C GLY A 57 76.36 -10.60 -6.22
N SER A 58 76.65 -11.07 -5.01
CA SER A 58 75.68 -11.78 -4.14
C SER A 58 74.61 -10.85 -3.55
N ARG A 59 73.74 -10.25 -4.38
CA ARG A 59 72.52 -9.57 -3.94
C ARG A 59 71.30 -10.43 -4.29
N PRO A 60 70.39 -10.69 -3.34
CA PRO A 60 69.16 -11.41 -3.63
C PRO A 60 68.29 -10.56 -4.58
N LEU A 61 67.81 -11.18 -5.67
CA LEU A 61 66.94 -10.53 -6.64
C LEU A 61 65.65 -10.07 -5.94
N PRO A 62 65.17 -8.85 -6.24
CA PRO A 62 63.89 -8.37 -5.74
C PRO A 62 62.78 -9.26 -6.31
N THR A 63 61.95 -9.85 -5.45
CA THR A 63 60.74 -10.57 -5.86
C THR A 63 59.86 -9.62 -6.66
N PRO A 64 59.44 -9.97 -7.89
CA PRO A 64 58.48 -9.15 -8.63
C PRO A 64 57.20 -9.04 -7.81
N GLU A 65 56.71 -7.81 -7.62
CA GLU A 65 55.37 -7.58 -7.10
C GLU A 65 54.38 -8.41 -7.94
N PRO A 66 53.44 -9.15 -7.31
CA PRO A 66 52.49 -9.95 -8.06
C PRO A 66 51.71 -9.03 -9.00
N GLU A 67 51.75 -9.32 -10.30
CA GLU A 67 50.88 -8.65 -11.27
C GLU A 67 49.43 -8.76 -10.76
N PRO A 68 48.63 -7.67 -10.87
CA PRO A 68 47.25 -7.72 -10.44
C PRO A 68 46.55 -8.83 -11.20
N GLU A 69 46.09 -9.83 -10.44
CA GLU A 69 45.35 -10.99 -10.89
C GLU A 69 44.30 -10.54 -11.93
N TYR A 70 44.49 -10.88 -13.21
CA TYR A 70 43.47 -10.65 -14.23
C TYR A 70 42.32 -11.60 -13.92
N THR A 71 41.41 -11.16 -13.06
CA THR A 71 40.09 -11.73 -12.98
C THR A 71 39.39 -11.38 -14.29
N PRO A 72 38.99 -12.34 -15.15
CA PRO A 72 38.11 -12.00 -16.25
C PRO A 72 36.92 -11.24 -15.66
N PRO A 73 36.40 -10.19 -16.34
CA PRO A 73 35.22 -9.50 -15.86
C PRO A 73 34.17 -10.57 -15.52
N PRO A 74 33.49 -10.49 -14.37
CA PRO A 74 32.43 -11.45 -14.05
C PRO A 74 31.54 -11.55 -15.28
N GLU A 75 31.23 -12.76 -15.73
CA GLU A 75 30.24 -12.94 -16.79
C GLU A 75 29.08 -12.01 -16.48
N PRO A 76 28.63 -11.18 -17.45
CA PRO A 76 27.53 -10.27 -17.19
C PRO A 76 26.42 -11.11 -16.59
N ILE A 77 26.02 -10.80 -15.35
CA ILE A 77 24.88 -11.45 -14.73
C ILE A 77 23.75 -11.21 -15.72
N LEU A 78 23.38 -12.24 -16.49
CA LEU A 78 22.21 -12.23 -17.34
C LEU A 78 21.04 -12.11 -16.39
N THR A 79 20.67 -10.88 -16.02
CA THR A 79 19.31 -10.62 -15.60
C THR A 79 18.46 -11.10 -16.77
N PRO A 80 17.56 -12.09 -16.58
CA PRO A 80 16.75 -12.57 -17.68
C PRO A 80 16.17 -11.36 -18.38
N ASP A 81 16.32 -11.31 -19.71
CA ASP A 81 15.63 -10.31 -20.51
C ASP A 81 14.17 -10.30 -20.05
N ARG A 82 13.52 -9.13 -19.99
CA ARG A 82 12.13 -9.04 -19.53
C ARG A 82 11.23 -10.04 -20.29
N ASN A 83 11.52 -10.23 -21.57
CA ASN A 83 10.85 -11.20 -22.44
C ASN A 83 11.15 -12.68 -22.08
N GLU A 84 12.32 -12.97 -21.50
CA GLU A 84 12.65 -14.30 -20.98
C GLU A 84 11.94 -14.56 -19.65
N LEU A 85 11.88 -13.56 -18.77
CA LEU A 85 11.12 -13.67 -17.53
C LEU A 85 9.62 -13.89 -17.79
N ASP A 86 9.02 -13.11 -18.68
CA ASP A 86 7.60 -13.24 -19.04
C ASP A 86 7.32 -14.64 -19.64
N ARG A 87 8.23 -15.16 -20.48
CA ARG A 87 8.12 -16.53 -21.02
C ARG A 87 8.21 -17.61 -19.94
N LEU A 88 9.10 -17.45 -18.97
CA LEU A 88 9.23 -18.40 -17.85
C LEU A 88 8.00 -18.37 -16.95
N ILE A 89 7.43 -17.17 -16.72
CA ILE A 89 6.18 -16.99 -15.98
C ILE A 89 5.03 -17.68 -16.72
N HIS A 90 4.85 -17.43 -18.02
CA HIS A 90 3.85 -18.11 -18.85
C HIS A 90 4.00 -19.63 -18.80
N ALA A 91 5.21 -20.17 -19.00
CA ALA A 91 5.46 -21.61 -18.98
C ALA A 91 5.24 -22.24 -17.60
N GLN A 92 5.52 -21.50 -16.53
CA GLN A 92 5.18 -21.93 -15.17
C GLN A 92 3.66 -22.03 -14.99
N VAL A 93 2.91 -21.06 -15.49
CA VAL A 93 1.46 -21.06 -15.42
C VAL A 93 0.84 -22.15 -16.28
N ASP A 94 1.39 -22.46 -17.45
CA ASP A 94 0.99 -23.62 -18.26
C ASP A 94 1.04 -24.92 -17.44
N ALA A 95 2.13 -25.13 -16.69
CA ALA A 95 2.27 -26.30 -15.83
C ALA A 95 1.22 -26.34 -14.70
N MET A 96 0.92 -25.18 -14.10
CA MET A 96 -0.13 -25.07 -13.07
C MET A 96 -1.53 -25.35 -13.64
N VAL A 97 -1.81 -24.90 -14.87
CA VAL A 97 -3.08 -25.16 -15.55
C VAL A 97 -3.23 -26.65 -15.81
N GLU A 98 -2.18 -27.33 -16.26
CA GLU A 98 -2.21 -28.76 -16.51
C GLU A 98 -2.42 -29.57 -15.22
N GLU A 99 -1.72 -29.21 -14.14
CA GLU A 99 -1.94 -29.79 -12.81
C GLU A 99 -3.40 -29.61 -12.35
N ALA A 100 -3.93 -28.38 -12.46
CA ALA A 100 -5.31 -28.10 -12.07
C ALA A 100 -6.32 -28.88 -12.90
N ARG A 101 -6.06 -29.09 -14.19
CA ARG A 101 -6.89 -29.89 -15.09
C ARG A 101 -6.93 -31.35 -14.66
N GLU A 102 -5.80 -31.92 -14.29
CA GLU A 102 -5.73 -33.29 -13.76
C GLU A 102 -6.50 -33.43 -12.45
N LEU A 103 -6.33 -32.47 -11.53
CA LEU A 103 -7.07 -32.43 -10.26
C LEU A 103 -8.58 -32.32 -10.48
N ALA A 104 -9.01 -31.49 -11.45
CA ALA A 104 -10.42 -31.36 -11.82
C ALA A 104 -11.00 -32.69 -12.32
N HIS A 105 -10.28 -33.42 -13.16
CA HIS A 105 -10.69 -34.76 -13.61
C HIS A 105 -10.76 -35.78 -12.47
N ASN A 106 -9.90 -35.66 -11.47
CA ASN A 106 -9.91 -36.50 -10.26
C ASN A 106 -10.96 -36.06 -9.23
N SER A 107 -11.93 -35.23 -9.62
CA SER A 107 -12.98 -34.68 -8.75
C SER A 107 -12.45 -33.83 -7.57
N GLN A 108 -11.22 -33.34 -7.65
CA GLN A 108 -10.59 -32.46 -6.65
C GLN A 108 -10.76 -30.99 -7.04
N LYS A 109 -12.01 -30.56 -7.25
CA LYS A 109 -12.36 -29.24 -7.79
C LYS A 109 -11.83 -28.09 -6.93
N GLU A 110 -11.87 -28.18 -5.60
CA GLU A 110 -11.42 -27.11 -4.70
C GLU A 110 -9.90 -26.91 -4.77
N GLN A 111 -9.13 -27.96 -5.00
CA GLN A 111 -7.67 -27.86 -5.17
C GLN A 111 -7.33 -27.22 -6.52
N ALA A 112 -8.02 -27.66 -7.58
CA ALA A 112 -7.89 -27.08 -8.91
C ALA A 112 -8.21 -25.58 -8.92
N LEU A 113 -9.31 -25.17 -8.26
CA LEU A 113 -9.68 -23.76 -8.11
C LEU A 113 -8.57 -22.96 -7.43
N ARG A 114 -7.99 -23.45 -6.33
CA ARG A 114 -6.89 -22.74 -5.65
C ARG A 114 -5.67 -22.57 -6.54
N ILE A 115 -5.29 -23.61 -7.28
CA ILE A 115 -4.14 -23.54 -8.20
C ILE A 115 -4.43 -22.56 -9.34
N LEU A 116 -5.64 -22.57 -9.90
CA LEU A 116 -6.02 -21.66 -10.98
C LEU A 116 -6.16 -20.20 -10.53
N SER A 117 -6.75 -19.94 -9.35
CA SER A 117 -6.75 -18.60 -8.74
C SER A 117 -5.31 -18.10 -8.49
N HIS A 118 -4.39 -19.01 -8.15
CA HIS A 118 -2.98 -18.66 -8.03
C HIS A 118 -2.31 -18.41 -9.38
N ALA A 119 -2.62 -19.21 -10.40
CA ALA A 119 -2.12 -19.08 -11.76
C ALA A 119 -2.45 -17.70 -12.35
N VAL A 120 -3.71 -17.27 -12.28
CA VAL A 120 -4.14 -15.95 -12.79
C VAL A 120 -3.56 -14.77 -12.01
N ARG A 121 -3.12 -15.01 -10.77
CA ARG A 121 -2.40 -14.00 -9.97
C ARG A 121 -0.94 -13.86 -10.40
N ILE A 122 -0.31 -14.94 -10.81
CA ILE A 122 1.07 -14.95 -11.31
C ILE A 122 1.12 -14.36 -12.72
N ASP A 123 0.18 -14.78 -13.57
CA ASP A 123 0.07 -14.38 -14.96
C ASP A 123 -1.38 -14.00 -15.31
N PRO A 124 -1.73 -12.71 -15.14
CA PRO A 124 -3.07 -12.22 -15.43
C PRO A 124 -3.45 -12.26 -16.91
N ASP A 125 -2.49 -12.45 -17.82
CA ASP A 125 -2.71 -12.44 -19.26
C ASP A 125 -2.83 -13.87 -19.84
N HIS A 126 -2.86 -14.90 -18.99
CA HIS A 126 -2.98 -16.30 -19.40
C HIS A 126 -4.42 -16.73 -19.68
N SER A 127 -4.87 -16.62 -20.95
CA SER A 127 -6.27 -16.94 -21.34
C SER A 127 -6.74 -18.35 -20.90
N MET A 128 -5.89 -19.38 -21.02
CA MET A 128 -6.28 -20.74 -20.66
C MET A 128 -6.52 -20.90 -19.15
N ALA A 129 -5.79 -20.18 -18.30
CA ALA A 129 -5.96 -20.26 -16.85
C ALA A 129 -7.33 -19.67 -16.45
N TRP A 130 -7.69 -18.53 -17.04
CA TRP A 130 -9.00 -17.93 -16.91
C TRP A 130 -10.13 -18.84 -17.42
N THR A 131 -9.91 -19.53 -18.55
CA THR A 131 -10.89 -20.45 -19.12
C THR A 131 -11.20 -21.61 -18.17
N TRP A 132 -10.17 -22.28 -17.64
CA TRP A 132 -10.35 -23.39 -16.71
C TRP A 132 -10.94 -22.92 -15.38
N LEU A 133 -10.53 -21.75 -14.89
CA LEU A 133 -11.08 -21.15 -13.67
C LEU A 133 -12.59 -20.89 -13.83
N GLY A 134 -12.98 -20.26 -14.95
CA GLY A 134 -14.38 -20.02 -15.30
C GLY A 134 -15.19 -21.31 -15.37
N GLY A 135 -14.70 -22.31 -16.11
CA GLY A 135 -15.37 -23.60 -16.26
C GLY A 135 -15.63 -24.34 -14.94
N LEU A 136 -14.72 -24.24 -13.97
CA LEU A 136 -14.91 -24.83 -12.64
C LEU A 136 -15.86 -24.04 -11.74
N LEU A 137 -16.09 -22.76 -12.04
CA LEU A 137 -16.95 -21.86 -11.25
C LEU A 137 -18.39 -21.83 -11.74
N ILE A 138 -18.70 -22.29 -12.96
CA ILE A 138 -20.03 -22.22 -13.58
C ILE A 138 -21.15 -22.65 -12.63
N ASP A 139 -21.03 -23.84 -12.04
CA ASP A 139 -22.08 -24.40 -11.16
C ASP A 139 -22.11 -23.74 -9.77
N ARG A 140 -21.03 -23.08 -9.35
CA ARG A 140 -20.84 -22.59 -7.98
C ARG A 140 -21.13 -21.10 -7.85
N ASN A 141 -20.68 -20.31 -8.80
CA ASN A 141 -20.80 -18.85 -8.83
C ASN A 141 -20.86 -18.38 -10.29
N PRO A 142 -22.06 -18.31 -10.89
CA PRO A 142 -22.20 -18.00 -12.32
C PRO A 142 -21.63 -16.61 -12.67
N GLU A 143 -21.84 -15.60 -11.84
CA GLU A 143 -21.25 -14.26 -12.05
C GLU A 143 -19.71 -14.26 -12.13
N ARG A 144 -19.03 -15.05 -11.27
CA ARG A 144 -17.56 -15.16 -11.31
C ARG A 144 -17.09 -15.93 -12.53
N ALA A 145 -17.82 -16.97 -12.91
CA ALA A 145 -17.51 -17.73 -14.10
C ALA A 145 -17.66 -16.88 -15.36
N LEU A 146 -18.71 -16.06 -15.44
CA LEU A 146 -18.93 -15.10 -16.53
C LEU A 146 -17.73 -14.16 -16.65
N TYR A 147 -17.32 -13.54 -15.55
CA TYR A 147 -16.13 -12.68 -15.52
C TYR A 147 -14.87 -13.38 -16.05
N CYS A 148 -14.60 -14.60 -15.58
CA CYS A 148 -13.41 -15.35 -15.99
C CYS A 148 -13.43 -15.66 -17.49
N LEU A 149 -14.58 -16.05 -18.01
CA LEU A 149 -14.75 -16.41 -19.41
C LEU A 149 -14.70 -15.16 -20.33
N GLU A 150 -15.29 -14.05 -19.91
CA GLU A 150 -15.19 -12.75 -20.62
C GLU A 150 -13.73 -12.29 -20.67
N ARG A 151 -13.00 -12.45 -19.56
CA ARG A 151 -11.57 -12.15 -19.49
C ARG A 151 -10.75 -13.06 -20.40
N ALA A 152 -10.99 -14.36 -20.39
CA ALA A 152 -10.32 -15.33 -21.24
C ALA A 152 -10.53 -15.02 -22.74
N TYR A 153 -11.77 -14.70 -23.12
CA TYR A 153 -12.14 -14.35 -24.49
C TYR A 153 -11.55 -13.01 -24.94
N THR A 154 -11.46 -12.04 -24.03
CA THR A 154 -10.80 -10.76 -24.31
C THR A 154 -9.31 -10.93 -24.57
N LEU A 155 -8.65 -11.84 -23.84
CA LEU A 155 -7.22 -12.14 -24.00
C LEU A 155 -6.93 -12.95 -25.27
N ASP A 156 -7.79 -13.92 -25.58
CA ASP A 156 -7.69 -14.78 -26.76
C ASP A 156 -9.09 -15.06 -27.35
N PRO A 157 -9.50 -14.27 -28.36
CA PRO A 157 -10.78 -14.47 -29.05
C PRO A 157 -10.87 -15.80 -29.81
N ASP A 158 -9.73 -16.43 -30.15
CA ASP A 158 -9.70 -17.71 -30.87
C ASP A 158 -9.82 -18.91 -29.89
N ASN A 159 -9.92 -18.66 -28.59
CA ASN A 159 -10.13 -19.68 -27.58
C ASN A 159 -11.57 -20.22 -27.60
N ILE A 160 -11.78 -21.25 -28.43
CA ILE A 160 -13.08 -21.95 -28.60
C ILE A 160 -13.67 -22.42 -27.27
N ARG A 161 -12.85 -22.76 -26.26
CA ARG A 161 -13.37 -23.20 -24.96
C ARG A 161 -13.94 -22.03 -24.16
N ALA A 162 -13.30 -20.86 -24.21
CA ALA A 162 -13.81 -19.65 -23.57
C ALA A 162 -15.11 -19.19 -24.25
N GLU A 163 -15.14 -19.16 -25.59
CA GLU A 163 -16.34 -18.82 -26.37
C GLU A 163 -17.54 -19.73 -26.02
N LYS A 164 -17.35 -21.05 -26.06
CA LYS A 164 -18.41 -22.01 -25.68
C LYS A 164 -18.83 -21.90 -24.22
N GLY A 165 -17.89 -21.60 -23.33
CA GLY A 165 -18.19 -21.34 -21.93
C GLY A 165 -19.07 -20.11 -21.76
N LEU A 166 -18.79 -19.04 -22.51
CA LEU A 166 -19.59 -17.81 -22.53
C LEU A 166 -21.01 -18.08 -23.04
N GLU A 167 -21.14 -18.79 -24.17
CA GLU A 167 -22.45 -19.18 -24.70
C GLU A 167 -23.26 -19.95 -23.65
N TYR A 168 -22.66 -20.98 -23.05
CA TYR A 168 -23.31 -21.80 -22.03
C TYR A 168 -23.73 -21.00 -20.80
N ILE A 169 -22.90 -20.08 -20.31
CA ILE A 169 -23.23 -19.32 -19.10
C ILE A 169 -24.27 -18.24 -19.37
N HIS A 170 -24.30 -17.67 -20.59
CA HIS A 170 -25.34 -16.74 -21.00
C HIS A 170 -26.70 -17.44 -21.05
N GLU A 171 -26.77 -18.68 -21.55
CA GLU A 171 -28.01 -19.48 -21.54
C GLU A 171 -28.52 -19.73 -20.10
N ILE A 172 -27.61 -19.96 -19.15
CA ILE A 172 -27.97 -20.18 -17.74
C ILE A 172 -28.43 -18.89 -17.06
N MET A 173 -27.71 -17.79 -17.25
CA MET A 173 -27.93 -16.54 -16.52
C MET A 173 -29.04 -15.67 -17.13
N TYR A 174 -29.18 -15.72 -18.45
CA TYR A 174 -30.14 -14.95 -19.22
C TYR A 174 -30.96 -15.92 -20.07
N PRO A 175 -31.75 -16.80 -19.44
CA PRO A 175 -32.61 -17.69 -20.21
C PRO A 175 -33.48 -16.82 -21.11
N PRO A 176 -33.62 -17.17 -22.40
CA PRO A 176 -34.51 -16.42 -23.28
C PRO A 176 -35.88 -16.33 -22.60
N GLU A 177 -36.46 -15.13 -22.57
CA GLU A 177 -37.84 -14.99 -22.11
C GLU A 177 -38.66 -16.07 -22.83
N PRO A 178 -39.53 -16.82 -22.12
CA PRO A 178 -40.38 -17.79 -22.78
C PRO A 178 -41.04 -17.02 -23.91
N GLU A 179 -40.76 -17.42 -25.16
CA GLU A 179 -41.44 -16.87 -26.33
C GLU A 179 -42.88 -16.69 -25.91
N GLN A 180 -43.34 -15.43 -25.87
CA GLN A 180 -44.75 -15.18 -25.77
C GLN A 180 -45.32 -15.90 -26.99
N LEU A 181 -45.80 -17.14 -26.78
CA LEU A 181 -46.74 -17.78 -27.66
C LEU A 181 -47.78 -16.70 -27.86
N GLU A 182 -47.73 -16.04 -29.02
CA GLU A 182 -48.71 -15.02 -29.38
C GLU A 182 -50.05 -15.64 -29.02
N PRO A 183 -50.82 -15.05 -28.09
CA PRO A 183 -52.11 -15.62 -27.77
C PRO A 183 -52.86 -15.62 -29.09
N GLU A 184 -53.12 -16.82 -29.61
CA GLU A 184 -54.05 -17.02 -30.71
C GLU A 184 -55.28 -16.21 -30.33
N ILE A 185 -55.58 -15.21 -31.15
CA ILE A 185 -56.53 -14.14 -30.85
C ILE A 185 -57.89 -14.80 -30.61
N LEU A 186 -58.17 -15.13 -29.36
CA LEU A 186 -59.49 -15.44 -28.87
C LEU A 186 -60.07 -14.11 -28.41
N GLU A 187 -61.02 -13.64 -29.21
CA GLU A 187 -61.79 -12.42 -29.02
C GLU A 187 -62.06 -12.13 -27.54
N GLN A 188 -61.61 -10.97 -27.07
CA GLN A 188 -61.85 -10.50 -25.71
C GLN A 188 -63.36 -10.35 -25.44
N PRO A 189 -63.84 -10.72 -24.24
CA PRO A 189 -64.98 -10.04 -23.63
C PRO A 189 -64.50 -9.13 -22.49
N GLU A 190 -64.81 -7.84 -22.66
CA GLU A 190 -64.98 -6.75 -21.70
C GLU A 190 -64.15 -6.70 -20.40
N TYR A 191 -63.31 -5.66 -20.38
CA TYR A 191 -62.66 -5.04 -19.23
C TYR A 191 -63.63 -4.66 -18.10
N VAL A 192 -63.28 -5.03 -16.85
CA VAL A 192 -63.92 -4.51 -15.62
C VAL A 192 -62.87 -3.77 -14.80
N PRO A 193 -63.09 -2.50 -14.40
CA PRO A 193 -62.09 -1.69 -13.70
C PRO A 193 -62.06 -2.05 -12.21
N VAL A 194 -61.23 -3.03 -11.83
CA VAL A 194 -60.91 -3.33 -10.41
C VAL A 194 -59.39 -3.48 -10.19
N ALA A 195 -58.59 -3.60 -11.27
CA ALA A 195 -57.15 -3.83 -11.18
C ALA A 195 -56.34 -2.57 -10.80
N GLU A 196 -56.82 -1.37 -11.13
CA GLU A 196 -56.09 -0.12 -10.89
C GLU A 196 -56.04 0.26 -9.39
N GLU A 197 -57.11 0.02 -8.63
CA GLU A 197 -57.12 0.25 -7.17
C GLU A 197 -56.25 -0.78 -6.42
N MET A 198 -56.22 -2.04 -6.87
CA MET A 198 -55.37 -3.07 -6.24
C MET A 198 -53.89 -2.92 -6.58
N ALA A 199 -53.56 -2.33 -7.72
CA ALA A 199 -52.18 -2.03 -8.11
C ALA A 199 -51.60 -0.87 -7.29
N LEU A 200 -52.40 0.16 -6.98
CA LEU A 200 -51.96 1.29 -6.17
C LEU A 200 -51.68 0.88 -4.71
N VAL A 201 -52.53 0.01 -4.14
CA VAL A 201 -52.36 -0.49 -2.75
C VAL A 201 -51.12 -1.38 -2.62
N LYS A 202 -50.80 -2.20 -3.62
CA LYS A 202 -49.54 -2.99 -3.64
C LYS A 202 -48.30 -2.11 -3.75
N PHE A 203 -48.38 -1.01 -4.49
CA PHE A 203 -47.26 -0.08 -4.66
C PHE A 203 -46.98 0.70 -3.37
N GLU A 204 -48.00 1.06 -2.60
CA GLU A 204 -47.84 1.69 -1.28
C GLU A 204 -47.39 0.70 -0.20
N GLU A 205 -47.81 -0.56 -0.26
CA GLU A 205 -47.40 -1.59 0.71
C GLU A 205 -45.94 -2.06 0.49
N GLU A 206 -45.46 -2.12 -0.77
CA GLU A 206 -44.04 -2.37 -1.10
C GLU A 206 -43.13 -1.19 -0.74
N GLN A 207 -43.60 0.06 -0.87
CA GLN A 207 -42.84 1.25 -0.41
C GLN A 207 -42.84 1.40 1.12
N ALA A 208 -43.86 0.90 1.83
CA ALA A 208 -43.90 0.92 3.29
C ALA A 208 -43.01 -0.15 3.94
N LEU A 209 -42.68 -1.24 3.22
CA LEU A 209 -41.79 -2.31 3.70
C LEU A 209 -40.31 -2.11 3.35
N SER A 210 -39.97 -1.05 2.59
CA SER A 210 -38.59 -0.69 2.22
C SER A 210 -37.96 0.34 3.16
N VAL A 211 -38.44 0.47 4.40
CA VAL A 211 -37.64 1.10 5.45
C VAL A 211 -36.53 0.11 5.78
N GLU A 212 -35.38 0.25 5.12
CA GLU A 212 -34.14 -0.46 5.46
C GLU A 212 -33.93 -0.33 6.97
N GLN A 213 -34.28 -1.39 7.70
CA GLN A 213 -33.92 -1.51 9.10
C GLN A 213 -32.40 -1.47 9.14
N PRO A 214 -31.78 -0.60 9.97
CA PRO A 214 -30.33 -0.54 10.06
C PRO A 214 -29.79 -1.92 10.36
N ASP A 215 -28.69 -2.30 9.70
CA ASP A 215 -28.02 -3.58 9.89
C ASP A 215 -27.89 -3.84 11.41
N PRO A 216 -28.34 -5.00 11.94
CA PRO A 216 -28.22 -5.32 13.36
C PRO A 216 -26.76 -5.33 13.87
N SER A 217 -25.77 -5.32 12.97
CA SER A 217 -24.35 -5.16 13.26
C SER A 217 -23.82 -3.71 13.22
N SER A 218 -24.67 -2.72 12.92
CA SER A 218 -24.34 -1.29 12.94
C SER A 218 -23.99 -0.82 14.36
N ILE A 219 -22.83 -0.21 14.51
CA ILE A 219 -22.35 0.26 15.82
C ILE A 219 -22.83 1.70 16.01
N LYS A 220 -23.68 1.95 17.00
CA LYS A 220 -24.03 3.32 17.41
C LYS A 220 -22.83 3.99 18.07
N ILE A 221 -22.16 4.88 17.36
CA ILE A 221 -21.00 5.64 17.85
C ILE A 221 -21.42 6.95 18.53
N GLY A 222 -22.62 7.47 18.22
CA GLY A 222 -23.17 8.68 18.83
C GLY A 222 -22.53 9.97 18.33
N MET A 223 -21.89 9.97 17.15
CA MET A 223 -21.32 11.19 16.57
C MET A 223 -22.39 12.22 16.18
N SER A 224 -23.56 11.78 15.69
CA SER A 224 -24.68 12.66 15.40
C SER A 224 -25.17 13.40 16.65
N GLU A 225 -25.39 12.68 17.73
CA GLU A 225 -25.75 13.23 19.05
C GLU A 225 -24.65 14.15 19.59
N ALA A 226 -23.37 13.76 19.46
CA ALA A 226 -22.24 14.60 19.83
C ALA A 226 -22.20 15.93 19.07
N LEU A 227 -22.51 15.91 17.76
CA LEU A 227 -22.52 17.09 16.90
C LEU A 227 -23.70 18.01 17.21
N GLU A 228 -24.87 17.46 17.56
CA GLU A 228 -26.01 18.26 18.00
C GLU A 228 -25.70 18.99 19.29
N ILE A 229 -25.20 18.28 20.31
CA ILE A 229 -24.82 18.89 21.59
C ILE A 229 -23.67 19.89 21.38
N TRP A 230 -22.72 19.58 20.49
CA TRP A 230 -21.64 20.51 20.17
C TRP A 230 -22.14 21.79 19.52
N ARG A 231 -23.08 21.69 18.58
CA ARG A 231 -23.68 22.85 17.91
C ARG A 231 -24.49 23.70 18.89
N GLU A 232 -25.18 23.07 19.84
CA GLU A 232 -25.88 23.77 20.91
C GLU A 232 -24.90 24.48 21.87
N LYS A 233 -23.81 23.80 22.24
CA LYS A 233 -22.78 24.34 23.15
C LYS A 233 -21.88 25.38 22.48
N TYR A 234 -21.64 25.30 21.17
CA TYR A 234 -20.71 26.14 20.40
C TYR A 234 -21.27 26.52 19.02
N PRO A 235 -22.33 27.34 18.94
CA PRO A 235 -23.04 27.63 17.68
C PRO A 235 -22.16 28.31 16.61
N ASP A 236 -21.14 29.07 17.02
CA ASP A 236 -20.26 29.82 16.12
C ASP A 236 -18.97 29.07 15.72
N LEU A 237 -18.79 27.80 16.15
CA LEU A 237 -17.53 27.07 15.99
C LEU A 237 -17.72 25.74 15.24
N HIS A 238 -17.23 25.66 14.00
CA HIS A 238 -17.27 24.44 13.20
C HIS A 238 -16.19 23.44 13.66
N VAL A 239 -16.52 22.14 13.66
CA VAL A 239 -15.62 21.07 14.16
C VAL A 239 -14.31 20.98 13.36
N ASP A 240 -14.37 21.26 12.07
CA ASP A 240 -13.21 21.25 11.18
C ASP A 240 -12.25 22.42 11.43
N ASP A 241 -12.73 23.54 12.01
CA ASP A 241 -11.92 24.74 12.31
C ASP A 241 -11.15 24.63 13.63
N LEU A 242 -11.31 23.52 14.35
CA LEU A 242 -10.66 23.31 15.64
C LEU A 242 -9.12 23.15 15.48
N PRO A 243 -8.31 23.55 16.46
CA PRO A 243 -6.87 23.35 16.40
C PRO A 243 -6.51 21.86 16.47
N VAL A 244 -5.61 21.41 15.60
CA VAL A 244 -5.05 20.06 15.62
C VAL A 244 -4.00 19.97 16.70
N GLY A 245 -4.26 19.23 17.78
CA GLY A 245 -3.20 18.83 18.70
C GLY A 245 -2.20 17.97 17.92
N GLY A 246 -0.90 18.34 17.91
CA GLY A 246 0.25 17.69 17.23
C GLY A 246 1.24 16.89 18.14
N ALA A 247 1.42 15.56 18.01
CA ALA A 247 2.36 14.76 18.82
C ALA A 247 3.71 14.62 18.11
N GLN A 248 4.79 14.83 18.87
CA GLN A 248 6.10 14.31 18.50
C GLN A 248 6.13 12.80 18.72
N VAL A 249 5.95 12.04 17.64
CA VAL A 249 6.43 10.66 17.59
C VAL A 249 7.96 10.74 17.56
N THR A 250 8.62 10.37 18.66
CA THR A 250 10.03 10.00 18.56
C THR A 250 10.09 8.80 17.63
N LYS A 251 10.56 9.01 16.40
CA LYS A 251 10.68 7.94 15.40
C LYS A 251 11.43 6.77 16.06
N PRO A 252 10.91 5.52 16.02
CA PRO A 252 11.69 4.39 16.48
C PRO A 252 13.01 4.40 15.72
N ARG A 253 14.11 4.45 16.46
CA ARG A 253 15.46 4.49 15.91
C ARG A 253 15.78 3.10 15.36
N TRP A 254 15.26 2.81 14.17
CA TRP A 254 15.62 1.63 13.40
C TRP A 254 17.12 1.66 13.13
N ARG A 255 17.86 0.77 13.80
CA ARG A 255 19.25 0.43 13.46
C ARG A 255 19.23 -0.18 12.05
N ARG A 256 19.35 0.66 11.03
CA ARG A 256 19.69 0.20 9.68
C ARG A 256 21.06 -0.45 9.75
N SER A 257 21.07 -1.77 9.60
CA SER A 257 22.29 -2.52 9.31
C SER A 257 22.95 -1.93 8.07
N ARG A 258 24.24 -1.63 8.19
CA ARG A 258 25.08 -0.99 7.16
C ARG A 258 25.07 -1.84 5.88
N LYS A 259 24.53 -1.30 4.78
CA LYS A 259 25.05 -1.61 3.44
C LYS A 259 25.90 -0.43 2.95
N LYS A 260 27.02 -0.78 2.32
CA LYS A 260 28.27 -0.02 2.15
C LYS A 260 28.13 1.22 1.25
N LYS A 261 29.05 2.16 1.45
CA LYS A 261 29.19 3.53 0.91
C LYS A 261 29.63 3.59 -0.55
N THR A 262 29.26 4.69 -1.24
CA THR A 262 30.08 5.49 -2.19
C THR A 262 29.77 7.00 -2.00
N PRO A 263 30.66 7.96 -2.39
CA PRO A 263 31.10 9.02 -1.47
C PRO A 263 30.62 10.48 -1.72
N GLN A 264 30.31 11.15 -0.60
CA GLN A 264 30.72 12.49 -0.11
C GLN A 264 30.60 13.80 -0.94
N LEU A 265 30.28 13.82 -2.24
CA LEU A 265 30.22 15.10 -2.97
C LEU A 265 28.87 15.83 -2.81
N HIS A 266 27.77 15.09 -2.84
CA HIS A 266 26.41 15.66 -2.82
C HIS A 266 26.01 16.30 -1.47
N HIS A 267 26.64 15.89 -0.36
CA HIS A 267 26.23 16.36 0.96
C HIS A 267 26.82 17.73 1.32
N ARG A 268 28.03 18.03 0.83
CA ARG A 268 28.67 19.34 1.05
C ARG A 268 28.04 20.44 0.20
N LEU A 269 27.64 20.12 -1.03
CA LEU A 269 26.95 21.06 -1.93
C LEU A 269 25.56 21.47 -1.42
N LYS A 270 24.81 20.53 -0.82
CA LYS A 270 23.49 20.82 -0.24
C LYS A 270 23.59 21.71 1.01
N LEU A 271 24.64 21.55 1.82
CA LEU A 271 24.88 22.37 3.01
C LEU A 271 25.30 23.82 2.66
N SER A 272 26.09 24.02 1.60
CA SER A 272 26.51 25.36 1.18
C SER A 272 25.37 26.18 0.56
N ILE A 273 24.47 25.55 -0.20
CA ILE A 273 23.30 26.22 -0.80
C ILE A 273 22.31 26.67 0.29
N GLY A 274 22.09 25.84 1.32
CA GLY A 274 21.20 26.20 2.44
C GLY A 274 21.70 27.41 3.24
N LEU A 275 23.01 27.53 3.45
CA LEU A 275 23.60 28.65 4.18
C LEU A 275 23.47 29.98 3.42
N LEU A 276 23.66 29.97 2.09
CA LEU A 276 23.52 31.16 1.24
C LEU A 276 22.09 31.68 1.20
N LEU A 277 21.10 30.78 1.11
CA LEU A 277 19.68 31.16 1.13
C LEU A 277 19.27 31.75 2.48
N GLY A 278 19.79 31.19 3.59
CA GLY A 278 19.54 31.72 4.93
C GLY A 278 20.07 33.13 5.14
N LEU A 279 21.29 33.41 4.65
CA LEU A 279 21.88 34.76 4.75
C LEU A 279 21.14 35.79 3.88
N MET A 280 20.66 35.39 2.70
CA MET A 280 19.90 36.29 1.84
C MET A 280 18.55 36.68 2.48
N ALA A 281 17.85 35.71 3.09
CA ALA A 281 16.60 35.97 3.80
C ALA A 281 16.79 36.90 5.01
N PHE A 282 17.90 36.74 5.75
CA PHE A 282 18.21 37.60 6.89
C PHE A 282 18.51 39.05 6.46
N SER A 283 19.18 39.23 5.32
CA SER A 283 19.45 40.56 4.77
C SER A 283 18.18 41.29 4.32
N ILE A 284 17.23 40.56 3.73
CA ILE A 284 15.92 41.12 3.32
C ILE A 284 15.11 41.52 4.57
N LEU A 285 15.08 40.68 5.61
CA LEU A 285 14.39 40.97 6.85
C LEU A 285 15.00 42.18 7.59
N SER A 286 16.33 42.29 7.61
CA SER A 286 17.04 43.43 8.19
C SER A 286 16.74 44.74 7.44
N MET A 287 16.60 44.69 6.12
CA MET A 287 16.27 45.86 5.30
C MET A 287 14.81 46.30 5.52
N TRP A 288 13.89 45.36 5.72
CA TRP A 288 12.49 45.64 6.03
C TRP A 288 12.31 46.38 7.37
N ILE A 289 13.06 45.95 8.40
CA ILE A 289 13.03 46.57 9.74
C ILE A 289 13.62 47.99 9.72
N LEU A 290 14.59 48.29 8.84
CA LEU A 290 15.16 49.64 8.71
C LEU A 290 14.24 50.62 7.96
N VAL A 291 13.39 50.14 7.06
CA VAL A 291 12.48 50.98 6.27
C VAL A 291 11.16 51.25 7.02
N ALA A 292 10.73 50.34 7.89
CA ALA A 292 9.50 50.49 8.67
C ALA A 292 9.74 51.25 9.99
N ARG A 293 9.91 52.57 9.93
CA ARG A 293 9.71 53.45 11.11
C ARG A 293 8.33 54.12 11.03
N PRO A 294 7.46 53.98 12.05
CA PRO A 294 6.20 54.72 12.09
C PRO A 294 6.46 56.20 12.47
N ASN A 295 5.74 57.10 11.79
CA ASN A 295 5.72 58.53 12.07
C ASN A 295 5.06 58.78 13.45
N PHE A 296 5.72 59.58 14.29
CA PHE A 296 5.14 60.11 15.51
C PHE A 296 4.19 61.26 15.16
N GLU A 297 2.88 61.03 15.24
CA GLU A 297 1.88 62.10 15.25
C GLU A 297 1.59 62.55 16.69
N ALA A 298 1.48 63.86 16.85
CA ALA A 298 1.29 64.54 18.13
C ALA A 298 -0.10 64.29 18.73
N GLN A 299 -0.16 64.18 20.07
CA GLN A 299 -1.42 64.04 20.80
C GLN A 299 -2.21 65.36 20.90
N PRO A 300 -3.54 65.35 20.74
CA PRO A 300 -4.40 66.40 21.23
C PRO A 300 -4.90 66.12 22.67
N THR A 301 -5.13 67.20 23.42
CA THR A 301 -5.55 67.25 24.82
C THR A 301 -6.97 66.73 25.09
N PRO A 302 -7.28 66.28 26.33
CA PRO A 302 -8.58 65.68 26.65
C PRO A 302 -9.67 66.72 26.94
N ILE A 303 -10.86 66.50 26.36
CA ILE A 303 -12.14 67.10 26.76
C ILE A 303 -12.88 66.05 27.61
N PRO A 304 -13.47 66.40 28.77
CA PRO A 304 -14.18 65.42 29.60
C PRO A 304 -15.53 65.06 28.97
N THR A 305 -15.71 63.77 28.65
CA THR A 305 -17.00 63.21 28.19
C THR A 305 -17.46 62.13 29.18
N LEU A 306 -18.73 62.22 29.56
CA LEU A 306 -19.44 61.45 30.59
C LEU A 306 -19.34 59.93 30.39
N ALA A 307 -19.23 59.21 31.51
CA ALA A 307 -19.15 57.75 31.56
C ALA A 307 -20.43 57.08 31.01
N PRO A 308 -20.32 56.08 30.10
CA PRO A 308 -21.46 55.26 29.73
C PRO A 308 -21.78 54.25 30.83
N ILE A 309 -23.08 54.04 31.04
CA ILE A 309 -23.67 53.03 31.93
C ILE A 309 -23.22 51.63 31.44
N PRO A 310 -22.82 50.70 32.33
CA PRO A 310 -22.40 49.37 31.89
C PRO A 310 -23.60 48.58 31.34
N THR A 311 -23.60 48.35 30.03
CA THR A 311 -24.39 47.29 29.39
C THR A 311 -23.85 45.94 29.88
N PRO A 312 -24.71 44.99 30.31
CA PRO A 312 -24.23 43.65 30.66
C PRO A 312 -23.57 43.03 29.43
N ALA A 313 -22.32 42.61 29.57
CA ALA A 313 -21.59 41.92 28.51
C ALA A 313 -22.34 40.62 28.14
N PRO A 314 -22.44 40.26 26.85
CA PRO A 314 -22.94 38.95 26.48
C PRO A 314 -22.07 37.90 27.16
N THR A 315 -22.70 36.97 27.90
CA THR A 315 -22.05 35.82 28.51
C THR A 315 -21.28 35.08 27.41
N SER A 316 -19.96 35.26 27.34
CA SER A 316 -19.14 34.57 26.35
C SER A 316 -19.11 33.09 26.72
N THR A 317 -19.70 32.25 25.87
CA THR A 317 -19.58 30.80 26.01
C THR A 317 -18.10 30.42 26.06
N PRO A 318 -17.63 29.75 27.13
CA PRO A 318 -16.20 29.45 27.29
C PRO A 318 -15.73 28.52 26.18
N LEU A 319 -14.63 28.84 25.50
CA LEU A 319 -14.08 28.00 24.42
C LEU A 319 -13.92 26.52 24.84
N PRO A 320 -14.11 25.56 23.93
CA PRO A 320 -13.93 24.15 24.22
C PRO A 320 -12.50 23.86 24.67
N SER A 321 -12.36 22.91 25.60
CA SER A 321 -11.05 22.42 26.00
C SER A 321 -10.37 21.66 24.85
N ALA A 322 -9.04 21.60 24.90
CA ALA A 322 -8.26 20.82 23.93
C ALA A 322 -8.62 19.32 23.98
N GLU A 323 -9.00 18.81 25.15
CA GLU A 323 -9.38 17.41 25.35
C GLU A 323 -10.77 17.09 24.76
N GLU A 324 -11.77 17.95 24.99
CA GLU A 324 -13.11 17.80 24.37
C GLU A 324 -13.02 17.84 22.85
N THR A 325 -12.23 18.76 22.31
CA THR A 325 -11.94 18.90 20.88
C THR A 325 -11.28 17.64 20.32
N TYR A 326 -10.31 17.08 21.03
CA TYR A 326 -9.59 15.89 20.61
C TYR A 326 -10.49 14.64 20.64
N ALA A 327 -11.27 14.46 21.71
CA ALA A 327 -12.22 13.37 21.84
C ALA A 327 -13.29 13.39 20.74
N LEU A 328 -13.81 14.57 20.40
CA LEU A 328 -14.77 14.73 19.30
C LEU A 328 -14.17 14.31 17.95
N ARG A 329 -12.90 14.64 17.70
CA ARG A 329 -12.19 14.24 16.47
C ARG A 329 -11.98 12.73 16.39
N LEU A 330 -11.61 12.11 17.51
CA LEU A 330 -11.51 10.64 17.58
C LEU A 330 -12.86 9.99 17.30
N ARG A 331 -13.95 10.48 17.90
CA ARG A 331 -15.32 9.99 17.65
C ARG A 331 -15.69 10.11 16.18
N GLY A 332 -15.39 11.25 15.55
CA GLY A 332 -15.63 11.46 14.12
C GLY A 332 -14.82 10.54 13.21
N GLN A 333 -13.60 10.14 13.59
CA GLN A 333 -12.87 9.12 12.84
C GLN A 333 -13.45 7.72 13.04
N LEU A 334 -13.83 7.36 14.26
CA LEU A 334 -14.48 6.07 14.51
C LEU A 334 -15.76 5.92 13.67
N GLU A 335 -16.56 6.99 13.57
CA GLU A 335 -17.76 7.03 12.72
C GLU A 335 -17.40 6.73 11.26
N ARG A 336 -16.36 7.38 10.72
CA ARG A 336 -15.90 7.14 9.34
C ARG A 336 -15.48 5.69 9.12
N TYR A 337 -14.77 5.07 10.07
CA TYR A 337 -14.41 3.65 9.99
C TYR A 337 -15.63 2.73 10.09
N ASN A 338 -16.64 3.08 10.90
CA ASN A 338 -17.90 2.33 10.96
C ASN A 338 -18.65 2.39 9.63
N SER A 339 -18.85 3.59 9.05
CA SER A 339 -19.49 3.74 7.74
C SER A 339 -18.71 3.07 6.61
N PHE A 340 -17.39 3.00 6.72
CA PHE A 340 -16.56 2.22 5.80
C PHE A 340 -16.81 0.71 5.92
N LEU A 341 -16.90 0.16 7.14
CA LEU A 341 -17.22 -1.25 7.34
C LEU A 341 -18.61 -1.60 6.84
N GLU A 342 -19.60 -0.77 7.13
CA GLU A 342 -20.98 -0.96 6.67
C GLU A 342 -21.04 -1.03 5.14
N ARG A 343 -20.40 -0.08 4.43
CA ARG A 343 -20.32 -0.11 2.97
C ARG A 343 -19.57 -1.34 2.45
N SER A 344 -18.50 -1.77 3.10
CA SER A 344 -17.75 -2.97 2.72
C SER A 344 -18.60 -4.25 2.83
N ARG A 345 -19.42 -4.37 3.88
CA ARG A 345 -20.37 -5.48 4.07
C ARG A 345 -21.51 -5.42 3.08
N GLU A 346 -22.05 -4.23 2.85
CA GLU A 346 -23.17 -4.02 1.95
C GLU A 346 -22.81 -4.41 0.51
N LEU A 347 -21.60 -4.07 0.03
CA LEU A 347 -21.10 -4.53 -1.26
C LEU A 347 -21.16 -6.07 -1.38
N TYR A 348 -20.64 -6.77 -0.38
CA TYR A 348 -20.64 -8.24 -0.40
C TYR A 348 -22.07 -8.80 -0.31
N ARG A 349 -22.93 -8.20 0.50
CA ARG A 349 -24.33 -8.60 0.67
C ARG A 349 -25.12 -8.45 -0.62
N GLN A 350 -24.93 -7.37 -1.36
CA GLN A 350 -25.59 -7.16 -2.65
C GLN A 350 -25.11 -8.17 -3.70
N PHE A 351 -23.82 -8.48 -3.71
CA PHE A 351 -23.26 -9.54 -4.55
C PHE A 351 -23.83 -10.92 -4.20
N ASP A 352 -23.83 -11.30 -2.92
CA ASP A 352 -24.36 -12.59 -2.45
C ASP A 352 -25.87 -12.73 -2.71
N ALA A 353 -26.61 -11.61 -2.67
CA ALA A 353 -28.02 -11.55 -3.02
C ALA A 353 -28.29 -11.62 -4.54
N GLY A 354 -27.26 -11.72 -5.39
CA GLY A 354 -27.40 -11.75 -6.86
C GLY A 354 -27.84 -10.41 -7.47
N LYS A 355 -27.66 -9.30 -6.76
CA LYS A 355 -28.08 -7.96 -7.19
C LYS A 355 -26.95 -7.14 -7.83
N MET A 356 -25.76 -7.70 -7.92
CA MET A 356 -24.54 -6.99 -8.31
C MET A 356 -23.64 -7.90 -9.13
N ARG A 357 -23.08 -7.36 -10.22
CA ARG A 357 -22.10 -8.09 -11.06
C ARG A 357 -20.74 -8.18 -10.38
N TRP A 358 -19.92 -9.16 -10.79
CA TRP A 358 -18.57 -9.30 -10.25
C TRP A 358 -17.69 -8.05 -10.48
N GLU A 359 -17.78 -7.42 -11.65
CA GLU A 359 -17.04 -6.19 -11.95
C GLU A 359 -17.42 -5.02 -11.04
N GLU A 360 -18.70 -4.91 -10.70
CA GLU A 360 -19.21 -3.86 -9.82
C GLU A 360 -18.68 -4.07 -8.40
N LEU A 361 -18.68 -5.31 -7.91
CA LEU A 361 -18.08 -5.67 -6.63
C LEU A 361 -16.59 -5.34 -6.60
N LYS A 362 -15.85 -5.76 -7.63
CA LYS A 362 -14.41 -5.48 -7.80
C LYS A 362 -14.14 -3.98 -7.75
N LYS A 363 -14.89 -3.20 -8.54
CA LYS A 363 -14.79 -1.74 -8.54
C LYS A 363 -15.07 -1.15 -7.15
N GLY A 364 -16.12 -1.61 -6.49
CA GLY A 364 -16.48 -1.17 -5.14
C GLY A 364 -15.35 -1.36 -4.12
N TYR A 365 -14.65 -2.51 -4.15
CA TYR A 365 -13.49 -2.72 -3.27
C TYR A 365 -12.27 -1.88 -3.65
N HIS A 366 -12.04 -1.62 -4.94
CA HIS A 366 -10.99 -0.67 -5.37
C HIS A 366 -11.28 0.76 -4.90
N ASP A 367 -12.54 1.21 -4.98
CA ASP A 367 -12.97 2.52 -4.48
C ASP A 367 -12.77 2.62 -2.96
N LEU A 368 -13.17 1.58 -2.20
CA LEU A 368 -12.90 1.49 -0.76
C LEU A 368 -11.40 1.45 -0.43
N GLN A 369 -10.57 0.86 -1.30
CA GLN A 369 -9.12 0.85 -1.12
C GLN A 369 -8.52 2.25 -1.27
N GLY A 370 -9.06 3.06 -2.17
CA GLY A 370 -8.72 4.47 -2.28
C GLY A 370 -9.10 5.24 -1.01
N GLU A 371 -10.34 5.08 -0.58
CA GLU A 371 -10.86 5.77 0.60
C GLU A 371 -10.07 5.45 1.88
N ILE A 372 -9.78 4.17 2.13
CA ILE A 372 -9.13 3.77 3.39
C ILE A 372 -7.70 4.31 3.51
N LYS A 373 -7.01 4.54 2.38
CA LYS A 373 -5.71 5.21 2.34
C LYS A 373 -5.83 6.68 2.78
N ASP A 374 -6.89 7.36 2.35
CA ASP A 374 -7.17 8.74 2.77
C ASP A 374 -7.57 8.82 4.25
N GLN A 375 -8.39 7.88 4.74
CA GLN A 375 -8.72 7.82 6.18
C GLN A 375 -7.49 7.58 7.04
N LYS A 376 -6.56 6.72 6.59
CA LYS A 376 -5.28 6.54 7.29
C LYS A 376 -4.50 7.86 7.42
N LYS A 377 -4.42 8.65 6.34
CA LYS A 377 -3.74 9.95 6.37
C LYS A 377 -4.38 10.89 7.41
N ARG A 378 -5.71 10.95 7.45
CA ARG A 378 -6.45 11.74 8.46
C ARG A 378 -6.16 11.28 9.89
N VAL A 379 -6.08 9.97 10.14
CA VAL A 379 -5.67 9.43 11.45
C VAL A 379 -4.24 9.84 11.80
N ASP A 380 -3.31 9.79 10.85
CA ASP A 380 -1.93 10.22 11.09
C ASP A 380 -1.85 11.73 11.41
N GLU A 381 -2.71 12.55 10.82
CA GLU A 381 -2.84 13.99 11.10
C GLU A 381 -3.40 14.30 12.50
N LEU A 382 -4.09 13.35 13.16
CA LEU A 382 -4.59 13.48 14.54
C LEU A 382 -3.53 13.23 15.62
N ALA A 383 -2.29 12.93 15.25
CA ALA A 383 -1.24 12.75 16.25
C ALA A 383 -1.11 14.04 17.08
N GLY A 384 -1.32 14.01 18.41
CA GLY A 384 -1.44 15.20 19.27
C GLY A 384 -0.95 15.11 20.73
N PRO A 385 -0.56 16.22 21.40
CA PRO A 385 -0.40 16.19 22.85
C PRO A 385 -1.80 16.04 23.46
N THR A 386 -1.98 14.99 24.26
CA THR A 386 -3.28 14.62 24.81
C THR A 386 -3.06 13.84 26.11
N THR A 387 -4.15 13.54 26.82
CA THR A 387 -4.08 12.75 28.05
C THR A 387 -3.61 11.32 27.74
N PRO A 388 -2.97 10.62 28.69
CA PRO A 388 -2.60 9.21 28.51
C PRO A 388 -3.78 8.31 28.13
N GLN A 389 -4.98 8.64 28.60
CA GLN A 389 -6.23 7.93 28.31
C GLN A 389 -6.63 8.11 26.85
N LEU A 390 -6.70 9.34 26.34
CA LEU A 390 -7.03 9.62 24.94
C LEU A 390 -5.93 9.17 23.97
N LEU A 391 -4.66 9.17 24.40
CA LEU A 391 -3.56 8.59 23.63
C LEU A 391 -3.75 7.08 23.40
N THR A 392 -4.34 6.37 24.36
CA THR A 392 -4.66 4.95 24.22
C THR A 392 -5.74 4.74 23.16
N VAL A 393 -6.78 5.58 23.17
CA VAL A 393 -7.83 5.55 22.15
C VAL A 393 -7.26 5.85 20.75
N TYR A 394 -6.40 6.86 20.65
CA TYR A 394 -5.70 7.19 19.40
C TYR A 394 -4.89 6.01 18.85
N LYS A 395 -4.12 5.31 19.70
CA LYS A 395 -3.38 4.11 19.28
C LYS A 395 -4.28 2.98 18.81
N GLY A 396 -5.42 2.76 19.47
CA GLY A 396 -6.43 1.82 19.00
C GLY A 396 -6.97 2.17 17.61
N LEU A 397 -7.18 3.47 17.35
CA LEU A 397 -7.61 3.96 16.03
C LEU A 397 -6.54 3.72 14.96
N GLN A 398 -5.25 3.85 15.29
CA GLN A 398 -4.16 3.48 14.39
C GLN A 398 -4.15 1.97 14.07
N GLU A 399 -4.48 1.11 15.03
CA GLU A 399 -4.62 -0.33 14.79
C GLU A 399 -5.79 -0.62 13.84
N ILE A 400 -6.96 -0.02 14.10
CA ILE A 400 -8.14 -0.11 13.22
C ILE A 400 -7.78 0.30 11.79
N SER A 401 -7.06 1.42 11.63
CA SER A 401 -6.59 1.90 10.34
C SER A 401 -5.74 0.86 9.60
N LEU A 402 -4.76 0.27 10.28
CA LEU A 402 -3.86 -0.70 9.68
C LEU A 402 -4.60 -1.99 9.28
N VAL A 403 -5.42 -2.54 10.19
CA VAL A 403 -6.17 -3.78 9.95
C VAL A 403 -7.19 -3.58 8.82
N SER A 404 -7.83 -2.41 8.73
CA SER A 404 -8.77 -2.09 7.65
C SER A 404 -8.11 -2.03 6.27
N ILE A 405 -6.90 -1.47 6.18
CA ILE A 405 -6.11 -1.48 4.94
C ILE A 405 -5.77 -2.91 4.54
N THR A 406 -5.29 -3.71 5.49
CA THR A 406 -4.99 -5.12 5.24
C THR A 406 -6.23 -5.87 4.76
N ALA A 407 -7.38 -5.66 5.42
CA ALA A 407 -8.64 -6.28 5.04
C ALA A 407 -9.04 -5.97 3.59
N ILE A 408 -9.04 -4.69 3.19
CA ILE A 408 -9.42 -4.32 1.83
C ILE A 408 -8.38 -4.74 0.79
N ASN A 409 -7.09 -4.78 1.12
CA ASN A 409 -6.10 -5.34 0.22
C ASN A 409 -6.38 -6.82 -0.09
N TYR A 410 -6.82 -7.58 0.91
CA TYR A 410 -7.28 -8.96 0.69
C TYR A 410 -8.57 -9.00 -0.13
N MET A 411 -9.55 -8.14 0.14
CA MET A 411 -10.77 -8.09 -0.68
C MET A 411 -10.47 -7.78 -2.15
N VAL A 412 -9.64 -6.78 -2.42
CA VAL A 412 -9.18 -6.40 -3.77
C VAL A 412 -8.44 -7.56 -4.44
N SER A 413 -7.46 -8.17 -3.75
CA SER A 413 -6.74 -9.34 -4.26
C SER A 413 -7.68 -10.50 -4.57
N GLY A 414 -8.65 -10.75 -3.70
CA GLY A 414 -9.66 -11.78 -3.86
C GLY A 414 -10.55 -11.53 -5.07
N THR A 415 -10.96 -10.29 -5.32
CA THR A 415 -11.74 -9.94 -6.52
C THR A 415 -10.93 -9.92 -7.80
N ASP A 416 -9.66 -9.54 -7.74
CA ASP A 416 -8.79 -9.48 -8.92
C ASP A 416 -8.39 -10.88 -9.41
N ASN A 417 -8.18 -11.81 -8.48
CA ASN A 417 -7.66 -13.16 -8.77
C ASN A 417 -8.69 -14.28 -8.53
N ILE A 418 -9.95 -13.91 -8.25
CA ILE A 418 -11.05 -14.85 -7.96
C ILE A 418 -10.67 -15.84 -6.86
N SER A 419 -10.03 -15.33 -5.80
CA SER A 419 -9.49 -16.14 -4.71
C SER A 419 -10.44 -16.12 -3.51
N ASP A 420 -11.07 -17.27 -3.24
CA ASP A 420 -11.88 -17.45 -2.03
C ASP A 420 -11.04 -17.29 -0.76
N GLU A 421 -9.78 -17.72 -0.79
CA GLU A 421 -8.89 -17.62 0.36
C GLU A 421 -8.66 -16.15 0.74
N ASP A 422 -8.37 -15.31 -0.25
CA ASP A 422 -8.15 -13.88 -0.02
C ASP A 422 -9.45 -13.20 0.43
N LEU A 423 -10.60 -13.52 -0.15
CA LEU A 423 -11.89 -12.96 0.27
C LEU A 423 -12.26 -13.37 1.71
N ASN A 424 -12.03 -14.63 2.07
CA ASN A 424 -12.27 -15.13 3.41
C ASN A 424 -11.33 -14.45 4.43
N GLU A 425 -10.06 -14.26 4.06
CA GLU A 425 -9.10 -13.55 4.89
C GLU A 425 -9.50 -12.08 5.08
N GLY A 426 -9.88 -11.39 4.00
CA GLY A 426 -10.38 -10.02 4.06
C GLY A 426 -11.60 -9.90 4.98
N THR A 427 -12.57 -10.81 4.84
CA THR A 427 -13.78 -10.88 5.69
C THR A 427 -13.43 -11.12 7.17
N ARG A 428 -12.47 -12.01 7.44
CA ARG A 428 -11.97 -12.25 8.80
C ARG A 428 -11.35 -10.99 9.40
N GLN A 429 -10.55 -10.26 8.63
CA GLN A 429 -9.97 -9.00 9.09
C GLN A 429 -11.04 -7.93 9.31
N LEU A 430 -12.04 -7.78 8.44
CA LEU A 430 -13.18 -6.86 8.64
C LEU A 430 -13.94 -7.18 9.94
N THR A 431 -14.10 -8.47 10.26
CA THR A 431 -14.70 -8.92 11.53
C THR A 431 -13.84 -8.49 12.73
N ARG A 432 -12.51 -8.59 12.61
CA ARG A 432 -11.58 -8.07 13.63
C ARG A 432 -11.70 -6.55 13.79
N VAL A 433 -11.78 -5.80 12.69
CA VAL A 433 -11.98 -4.33 12.75
C VAL A 433 -13.27 -4.00 13.50
N ASN A 434 -14.36 -4.74 13.28
CA ASN A 434 -15.61 -4.56 14.01
C ASN A 434 -15.42 -4.69 15.52
N GLY A 435 -14.75 -5.75 15.98
CA GLY A 435 -14.47 -5.97 17.40
C GLY A 435 -13.60 -4.86 18.00
N LEU A 436 -12.60 -4.39 17.25
CA LEU A 436 -11.77 -3.26 17.66
C LEU A 436 -12.58 -1.96 17.77
N LEU A 437 -13.46 -1.67 16.81
CA LEU A 437 -14.34 -0.51 16.86
C LEU A 437 -15.23 -0.52 18.09
N VAL A 438 -15.95 -1.63 18.36
CA VAL A 438 -16.82 -1.76 19.54
C VAL A 438 -16.04 -1.51 20.83
N SER A 439 -14.87 -2.14 20.98
CA SER A 439 -14.02 -1.95 22.16
C SER A 439 -13.56 -0.50 22.30
N LEU A 440 -13.19 0.15 21.21
CA LEU A 440 -12.60 1.48 21.22
C LEU A 440 -13.65 2.57 21.45
N VAL A 441 -14.86 2.40 20.92
CA VAL A 441 -16.02 3.25 21.20
C VAL A 441 -16.34 3.22 22.68
N HIS A 442 -16.42 2.02 23.28
CA HIS A 442 -16.65 1.89 24.72
C HIS A 442 -15.57 2.59 25.55
N GLN A 443 -14.28 2.42 25.18
CA GLN A 443 -13.19 3.13 25.84
C GLN A 443 -13.32 4.65 25.71
N LEU A 444 -13.66 5.15 24.52
CA LEU A 444 -13.87 6.57 24.30
C LEU A 444 -15.03 7.12 25.14
N ASP A 445 -16.15 6.41 25.22
CA ASP A 445 -17.29 6.81 26.05
C ASP A 445 -16.96 6.84 27.54
N THR A 446 -16.07 5.96 28.02
CA THR A 446 -15.60 6.01 29.42
C THR A 446 -14.67 7.18 29.72
N VAL A 447 -13.83 7.58 28.75
CA VAL A 447 -12.82 8.64 28.92
C VAL A 447 -13.41 10.02 28.64
N ALA A 448 -14.34 10.10 27.70
CA ALA A 448 -14.98 11.32 27.22
C ALA A 448 -16.48 11.02 26.90
N PRO A 449 -17.32 10.89 27.94
CA PRO A 449 -18.74 10.60 27.77
C PRO A 449 -19.44 11.72 27.00
N LEU A 450 -20.48 11.36 26.25
CA LEU A 450 -21.35 12.35 25.63
C LEU A 450 -21.98 13.23 26.73
N PRO A 451 -21.99 14.56 26.58
CA PRO A 451 -22.64 15.44 27.53
C PRO A 451 -24.13 15.10 27.58
N THR A 452 -24.64 14.77 28.77
CA THR A 452 -26.08 14.51 28.94
C THR A 452 -26.83 15.82 28.75
N PRO A 453 -27.92 15.88 27.96
CA PRO A 453 -28.72 17.10 27.86
C PRO A 453 -29.13 17.53 29.26
N ALA A 454 -28.88 18.79 29.60
CA ALA A 454 -29.23 19.33 30.91
C ALA A 454 -30.74 19.13 31.11
N LEU A 455 -31.11 18.30 32.10
CA LEU A 455 -32.48 18.21 32.57
C LEU A 455 -32.92 19.64 32.90
N THR A 456 -33.79 20.22 32.08
CA THR A 456 -34.44 21.48 32.39
C THR A 456 -35.10 21.29 33.76
N PRO A 457 -34.75 22.11 34.78
CA PRO A 457 -35.44 22.01 36.05
C PRO A 457 -36.91 22.27 35.78
N THR A 458 -37.74 21.27 36.10
CA THR A 458 -39.19 21.37 36.01
C THR A 458 -39.59 22.63 36.79
N PRO A 459 -40.28 23.62 36.19
CA PRO A 459 -40.67 24.80 36.92
C PRO A 459 -41.53 24.35 38.10
N ASP A 460 -41.07 24.65 39.31
CA ASP A 460 -41.79 24.35 40.53
C ASP A 460 -43.07 25.19 40.56
N ILE A 461 -44.19 24.59 40.15
CA ILE A 461 -45.51 25.22 40.07
C ILE A 461 -46.15 25.36 41.47
N THR A 462 -45.43 25.18 42.58
CA THR A 462 -46.03 25.25 43.93
C THR A 462 -45.87 26.58 44.67
N ARG A 463 -45.37 27.64 44.05
CA ARG A 463 -45.41 28.99 44.66
C ARG A 463 -46.58 29.82 44.14
N THR A 464 -47.75 29.62 44.73
CA THR A 464 -48.85 30.59 44.71
C THR A 464 -48.43 31.91 45.36
N PRO A 465 -48.59 33.07 44.69
CA PRO A 465 -48.36 34.36 45.33
C PRO A 465 -49.54 34.70 46.25
N THR A 466 -49.23 34.98 47.52
CA THR A 466 -50.16 35.56 48.50
C THR A 466 -50.63 36.95 48.02
N PRO A 467 -51.93 37.24 47.95
CA PRO A 467 -52.38 38.58 47.60
C PRO A 467 -52.10 39.55 48.76
N ALA A 468 -51.45 40.67 48.43
CA ALA A 468 -51.27 41.77 49.35
C ALA A 468 -52.61 42.46 49.61
N ASN A 469 -52.93 42.68 50.88
CA ASN A 469 -53.98 43.58 51.38
C ASN A 469 -53.32 44.79 52.03
#